data_AF-A0A259K1R4-F1
#
_entry.id   AF-A0A259K1R4-F1
#
_cell.length_a   1.000
_cell.length_b   1.000
_cell.length_c   1.000
_cell.angle_alpha   90.00
_cell.angle_beta   90.00
_cell.angle_gamma   90.00
#
_symmetry.space_group_name_H-M   'P 1'
#
loop_
_entity.id
_entity.type
_entity.pdbx_description
1 polymer ?
#
loop_
_entity_poly.entity_id
_entity_poly.type
_entity_poly.pdbx_seq_one_letter_code
_entity_poly.pdbx_strand_id
1 'polypeptide(L)'
;MPTFKTLDDLDDLTGKVALVRVDLNLPMHDGSVTDATRVEASAPTILELADKGAKVLLLAHFGRPKGQRSSVLSVSMTLDAVQAVLGREVMFIPEVQGPVVEQSIGILRPGDIGMLENTRFWPGEEANDMEFARGIAAQGDIYVNDAFSAAHRAHASTEALAHLLPAYAGRAMEAELKALDAALGSPQAPVAAVVGGAKVSTKLAVLENLVGRVQHLIIGGGMANTFLAARGVDVGKSLCEHDLAETVNRIMDQADHAGCTVHLPYDVVVATEFAANPASVRTCNVHEVGADEMILDVGPQAVEALADVLKTCRTLVWNGPMGAFEIEPFDTATVALARTAAALTQDGSLVSVAGGGDTVAALNHAGVASDFTYVSTAGGAFLECAASMSEDQGVTDHGPKRVSGGEFDGWTHWPHDPFESRSGPFYYRAEPDGSVVSAFRAEPRHMNGGGFMHGGCLMTFADFALFAIATEELEGSHAVTLTLSGDFLDPAHVGQLMEARGEVTRAGGKTIFVRGVITGDGKPVFAFNGIIRKIRKG
;
A
#
# COMPACT_ATOMS: atom_id res chain seq x y z
N MET A 1 7.54 -6.14 8.91
CA MET A 1 6.12 -6.00 8.52
C MET A 1 5.22 -6.62 9.57
N PRO A 2 3.96 -6.18 9.70
CA PRO A 2 2.96 -6.98 10.39
C PRO A 2 2.90 -8.35 9.72
N THR A 3 3.07 -9.39 10.53
CA THR A 3 2.96 -10.78 10.10
C THR A 3 1.54 -11.00 9.59
N PHE A 4 1.34 -11.11 8.28
CA PHE A 4 0.05 -11.50 7.73
C PHE A 4 -0.13 -13.01 7.94
N LYS A 5 -1.35 -13.42 8.31
CA LYS A 5 -1.67 -14.83 8.44
C LYS A 5 -1.83 -15.46 7.06
N THR A 6 -1.35 -16.68 6.90
CA THR A 6 -1.40 -17.47 5.66
C THR A 6 -2.28 -18.69 5.85
N LEU A 7 -2.48 -19.48 4.80
CA LEU A 7 -3.21 -20.74 4.91
C LEU A 7 -2.53 -21.78 5.83
N ASP A 8 -1.25 -21.57 6.16
CA ASP A 8 -0.50 -22.43 7.08
C ASP A 8 -0.83 -22.14 8.56
N ASP A 9 -1.47 -21.01 8.86
CA ASP A 9 -1.94 -20.63 10.19
C ASP A 9 -3.38 -21.11 10.47
N LEU A 10 -3.99 -21.85 9.54
CA LEU A 10 -5.37 -22.34 9.66
C LEU A 10 -5.45 -23.61 10.50
N ASP A 11 -6.37 -23.60 11.47
CA ASP A 11 -6.81 -24.79 12.20
C ASP A 11 -7.73 -25.68 11.32
N ASP A 12 -8.32 -26.71 11.91
CA ASP A 12 -9.30 -27.58 11.24
C ASP A 12 -10.41 -26.78 10.54
N LEU A 13 -10.61 -27.05 9.25
CA LEU A 13 -11.57 -26.40 8.38
C LEU A 13 -12.77 -27.28 8.05
N THR A 14 -12.82 -28.51 8.57
CA THR A 14 -13.87 -29.48 8.23
C THR A 14 -15.26 -28.90 8.51
N GLY A 15 -16.01 -28.65 7.43
CA GLY A 15 -17.36 -28.10 7.48
C GLY A 15 -17.48 -26.59 7.73
N LYS A 16 -16.37 -25.88 7.97
CA LYS A 16 -16.35 -24.41 8.05
C LYS A 16 -16.58 -23.79 6.67
N VAL A 17 -17.18 -22.61 6.64
CA VAL A 17 -17.39 -21.84 5.42
C VAL A 17 -16.25 -20.83 5.25
N ALA A 18 -15.48 -20.98 4.18
CA ALA A 18 -14.41 -20.06 3.82
C ALA A 18 -14.89 -19.11 2.74
N LEU A 19 -14.96 -17.81 3.05
CA LEU A 19 -15.19 -16.76 2.06
C LEU A 19 -13.85 -16.42 1.39
N VAL A 20 -13.71 -16.72 0.10
CA VAL A 20 -12.44 -16.57 -0.63
C VAL A 20 -12.58 -15.51 -1.71
N ARG A 21 -11.93 -14.36 -1.52
CA ARG A 21 -11.89 -13.28 -2.51
C ARG A 21 -10.87 -13.61 -3.60
N VAL A 22 -11.33 -13.77 -4.84
CA VAL A 22 -10.52 -14.17 -6.00
C VAL A 22 -10.69 -13.20 -7.19
N ASP A 23 -9.73 -13.15 -8.11
CA ASP A 23 -9.83 -12.30 -9.29
C ASP A 23 -10.42 -13.05 -10.51
N LEU A 24 -11.74 -12.94 -10.69
CA LEU A 24 -12.43 -13.47 -11.88
C LEU A 24 -12.77 -12.38 -12.90
N ASN A 25 -12.06 -11.24 -12.90
CA ASN A 25 -12.21 -10.24 -13.94
C ASN A 25 -11.44 -10.65 -15.21
N LEU A 26 -11.92 -11.72 -15.84
CA LEU A 26 -11.29 -12.39 -16.98
C LEU A 26 -11.58 -11.67 -18.31
N PRO A 27 -10.64 -11.68 -19.27
CA PRO A 27 -10.93 -11.21 -20.62
C PRO A 27 -11.89 -12.17 -21.33
N MET A 28 -12.82 -11.60 -22.08
CA MET A 28 -13.85 -12.34 -22.80
C MET A 28 -13.81 -12.03 -24.30
N HIS A 29 -14.15 -13.03 -25.10
CA HIS A 29 -14.47 -12.88 -26.51
C HIS A 29 -15.73 -13.69 -26.82
N ASP A 30 -16.72 -13.06 -27.46
CA ASP A 30 -18.01 -13.68 -27.81
C ASP A 30 -18.68 -14.44 -26.65
N GLY A 31 -18.60 -13.90 -25.43
CA GLY A 31 -19.20 -14.48 -24.24
C GLY A 31 -18.43 -15.66 -23.64
N SER A 32 -17.23 -15.97 -24.14
CA SER A 32 -16.35 -17.02 -23.60
C SER A 32 -15.06 -16.41 -23.04
N VAL A 33 -14.51 -17.03 -21.99
CA VAL A 33 -13.22 -16.67 -21.40
C VAL A 33 -12.10 -16.98 -22.40
N THR A 34 -11.22 -16.01 -22.68
CA THR A 34 -10.06 -16.21 -23.58
C THR A 34 -8.75 -16.45 -22.87
N ASP A 35 -8.67 -16.11 -21.58
CA ASP A 35 -7.48 -16.28 -20.75
C ASP A 35 -7.91 -16.62 -19.32
N ALA A 36 -7.48 -17.79 -18.84
CA ALA A 36 -7.81 -18.31 -17.53
C ALA A 36 -6.69 -18.11 -16.49
N THR A 37 -5.62 -17.38 -16.82
CA THR A 37 -4.43 -17.20 -15.96
C THR A 37 -4.79 -16.74 -14.54
N ARG A 38 -5.80 -15.88 -14.38
CA ARG A 38 -6.23 -15.40 -13.05
C ARG A 38 -6.92 -16.49 -12.21
N VAL A 39 -7.65 -17.38 -12.87
CA VAL A 39 -8.26 -18.54 -12.21
C VAL A 39 -7.17 -19.53 -11.81
N GLU A 40 -6.22 -19.80 -12.71
CA GLU A 40 -5.07 -20.68 -12.47
C GLU A 40 -4.24 -20.20 -11.27
N ALA A 41 -4.05 -18.89 -11.14
CA ALA A 41 -3.37 -18.29 -10.00
C ALA A 41 -4.08 -18.55 -8.65
N SER A 42 -5.41 -18.45 -8.60
CA SER A 42 -6.19 -18.70 -7.37
C SER A 42 -6.52 -20.18 -7.13
N ALA A 43 -6.37 -21.06 -8.12
CA ALA A 43 -6.71 -22.47 -8.02
C ALA A 43 -6.02 -23.19 -6.85
N PRO A 44 -4.72 -22.99 -6.55
CA PRO A 44 -4.06 -23.60 -5.39
C PRO A 44 -4.76 -23.28 -4.07
N THR A 45 -5.14 -22.02 -3.84
CA THR A 45 -5.88 -21.58 -2.64
C THR A 45 -7.23 -22.28 -2.52
N ILE A 46 -8.00 -22.28 -3.61
CA ILE A 46 -9.36 -22.83 -3.64
C ILE A 46 -9.33 -24.34 -3.36
N LEU A 47 -8.44 -25.06 -4.05
CA LEU A 47 -8.31 -26.51 -3.92
C LEU A 47 -7.77 -26.91 -2.55
N GLU A 48 -6.79 -26.20 -2.01
CA GLU A 48 -6.24 -26.48 -0.68
C GLU A 48 -7.30 -26.36 0.41
N LEU A 49 -8.12 -25.29 0.38
CA LEU A 49 -9.21 -25.08 1.34
C LEU A 49 -10.29 -26.16 1.21
N ALA A 50 -10.68 -26.49 -0.02
CA ALA A 50 -11.66 -27.54 -0.29
C ALA A 50 -11.16 -28.93 0.18
N ASP A 51 -9.89 -29.25 -0.07
CA ASP A 51 -9.28 -30.52 0.33
C ASP A 51 -9.07 -30.65 1.83
N LYS A 52 -8.89 -29.53 2.53
CA LYS A 52 -8.94 -29.44 4.00
C LYS A 52 -10.38 -29.53 4.56
N GLY A 53 -11.39 -29.72 3.71
CA GLY A 53 -12.79 -29.95 4.11
C GLY A 53 -13.61 -28.68 4.33
N ALA A 54 -13.12 -27.50 3.94
CA ALA A 54 -13.91 -26.28 3.97
C ALA A 54 -15.02 -26.32 2.91
N LYS A 55 -16.14 -25.65 3.19
CA LYS A 55 -17.09 -25.23 2.16
C LYS A 55 -16.60 -23.90 1.60
N VAL A 56 -16.11 -23.89 0.37
CA VAL A 56 -15.47 -22.71 -0.20
C VAL A 56 -16.51 -21.86 -0.92
N LEU A 57 -16.63 -20.58 -0.58
CA LEU A 57 -17.48 -19.62 -1.29
C LEU A 57 -16.62 -18.53 -1.94
N LEU A 58 -16.60 -18.51 -3.28
CA LEU A 58 -15.83 -17.54 -4.05
C LEU A 58 -16.56 -16.19 -4.11
N LEU A 59 -15.83 -15.12 -3.76
CA LEU A 59 -16.22 -13.73 -3.91
C LEU A 59 -15.44 -13.11 -5.07
N ALA A 60 -16.14 -12.62 -6.08
CA ALA A 60 -15.52 -12.01 -7.25
C ALA A 60 -16.28 -10.79 -7.76
N HIS A 61 -15.57 -9.92 -8.47
CA HIS A 61 -16.20 -8.93 -9.33
C HIS A 61 -15.93 -9.27 -10.79
N PHE A 62 -16.82 -8.81 -11.67
CA PHE A 62 -16.65 -8.96 -13.11
C PHE A 62 -17.07 -7.66 -13.82
N GLY A 63 -16.13 -7.06 -14.55
CA GLY A 63 -16.33 -5.77 -15.21
C GLY A 63 -16.68 -4.62 -14.25
N ARG A 64 -17.48 -3.66 -14.76
CA ARG A 64 -17.86 -2.44 -14.05
C ARG A 64 -19.37 -2.18 -14.16
N PRO A 65 -20.19 -2.94 -13.42
CA PRO A 65 -21.65 -2.86 -13.51
C PRO A 65 -22.27 -1.63 -12.81
N LYS A 66 -21.49 -0.85 -12.05
CA LYS A 66 -21.94 0.37 -11.34
C LYS A 66 -23.14 0.14 -10.41
N GLY A 67 -23.13 -0.94 -9.65
CA GLY A 67 -24.20 -1.25 -8.69
C GLY A 67 -25.51 -1.72 -9.33
N GLN A 68 -25.48 -2.21 -10.58
CA GLN A 68 -26.65 -2.70 -11.30
C GLN A 68 -26.46 -4.15 -11.76
N ARG A 69 -27.50 -4.98 -11.63
CA ARG A 69 -27.45 -6.36 -12.14
C ARG A 69 -27.41 -6.38 -13.67
N SER A 70 -26.58 -7.27 -14.22
CA SER A 70 -26.43 -7.45 -15.66
C SER A 70 -26.06 -8.89 -15.98
N SER A 71 -26.81 -9.56 -16.85
CA SER A 71 -26.52 -10.95 -17.23
C SER A 71 -25.16 -11.11 -17.91
N VAL A 72 -24.75 -10.13 -18.72
CA VAL A 72 -23.46 -10.14 -19.44
C VAL A 72 -22.27 -9.76 -18.56
N LEU A 73 -22.53 -9.25 -17.35
CA LEU A 73 -21.51 -8.98 -16.33
C LEU A 73 -21.71 -9.86 -15.09
N SER A 74 -22.46 -10.95 -15.19
CA SER A 74 -22.55 -11.95 -14.12
C SER A 74 -21.26 -12.76 -14.06
N VAL A 75 -20.79 -13.14 -12.86
CA VAL A 75 -19.63 -14.04 -12.74
C VAL A 75 -19.97 -15.46 -13.22
N SER A 76 -21.25 -15.80 -13.39
CA SER A 76 -21.66 -17.07 -14.02
C SER A 76 -21.09 -17.24 -15.42
N MET A 77 -20.78 -16.14 -16.13
CA MET A 77 -20.10 -16.16 -17.43
C MET A 77 -18.68 -16.77 -17.36
N THR A 78 -18.09 -16.84 -16.17
CA THR A 78 -16.75 -17.41 -15.93
C THR A 78 -16.81 -18.85 -15.40
N LEU A 79 -18.01 -19.37 -15.09
CA LEU A 79 -18.20 -20.63 -14.37
C LEU A 79 -17.54 -21.82 -15.09
N ASP A 80 -17.71 -21.93 -16.40
CA ASP A 80 -17.14 -23.05 -17.17
C ASP A 80 -15.61 -23.06 -17.12
N ALA A 81 -14.98 -21.88 -17.25
CA ALA A 81 -13.54 -21.75 -17.15
C ALA A 81 -13.04 -22.07 -15.72
N VAL A 82 -13.77 -21.60 -14.71
CA VAL A 82 -13.45 -21.90 -13.29
C VAL A 82 -13.51 -23.40 -13.02
N GLN A 83 -14.59 -24.07 -13.44
CA GLN A 83 -14.73 -25.52 -13.26
C GLN A 83 -13.66 -26.30 -14.03
N ALA A 84 -13.33 -25.87 -15.26
CA ALA A 84 -12.30 -26.51 -16.08
C ALA A 84 -10.92 -26.44 -15.43
N VAL A 85 -10.54 -25.29 -14.85
CA VAL A 85 -9.26 -25.11 -14.16
C VAL A 85 -9.23 -25.89 -12.84
N LEU A 86 -10.32 -25.83 -12.05
CA LEU A 86 -10.37 -26.50 -10.75
C LEU A 86 -10.53 -28.03 -10.87
N GLY A 87 -11.06 -28.53 -11.99
CA GLY A 87 -11.43 -29.93 -12.14
C GLY A 87 -12.54 -30.37 -11.17
N ARG A 88 -13.35 -29.42 -10.69
CA ARG A 88 -14.45 -29.64 -9.73
C ARG A 88 -15.71 -28.92 -10.17
N GLU A 89 -16.85 -29.50 -9.79
CA GLU A 89 -18.14 -28.81 -9.92
C GLU A 89 -18.18 -27.61 -8.98
N VAL A 90 -18.71 -26.49 -9.48
CA VAL A 90 -18.86 -25.26 -8.71
C VAL A 90 -20.33 -24.85 -8.74
N MET A 91 -20.93 -24.73 -7.56
CA MET A 91 -22.32 -24.28 -7.43
C MET A 91 -22.39 -22.76 -7.60
N PHE A 92 -23.05 -22.29 -8.66
CA PHE A 92 -23.33 -20.87 -8.79
C PHE A 92 -24.49 -20.43 -7.89
N ILE A 93 -24.29 -19.32 -7.15
CA ILE A 93 -25.23 -18.77 -6.18
C ILE A 93 -25.53 -17.30 -6.57
N PRO A 94 -26.76 -16.96 -6.99
CA PRO A 94 -27.09 -15.67 -7.63
C PRO A 94 -27.22 -14.48 -6.65
N GLU A 95 -26.64 -14.60 -5.45
CA GLU A 95 -26.65 -13.60 -4.37
C GLU A 95 -25.28 -13.62 -3.67
N VAL A 96 -24.96 -12.57 -2.91
CA VAL A 96 -23.70 -12.51 -2.10
C VAL A 96 -23.96 -12.56 -0.59
N GLN A 97 -25.21 -12.41 -0.16
CA GLN A 97 -25.62 -12.47 1.25
C GLN A 97 -27.10 -12.87 1.37
N GLY A 98 -27.52 -13.25 2.58
CA GLY A 98 -28.93 -13.47 2.93
C GLY A 98 -29.44 -14.88 2.62
N PRO A 99 -30.77 -15.09 2.62
CA PRO A 99 -31.37 -16.42 2.72
C PRO A 99 -30.99 -17.40 1.59
N VAL A 100 -30.75 -16.89 0.38
CA VAL A 100 -30.32 -17.72 -0.76
C VAL A 100 -28.93 -18.32 -0.52
N VAL A 101 -28.02 -17.53 0.06
CA VAL A 101 -26.67 -17.97 0.40
C VAL A 101 -26.73 -18.97 1.55
N GLU A 102 -27.49 -18.69 2.61
CA GLU A 102 -27.69 -19.57 3.77
C GLU A 102 -28.20 -20.96 3.36
N GLN A 103 -29.20 -20.99 2.48
CA GLN A 103 -29.75 -22.25 1.95
C GLN A 103 -28.72 -23.02 1.12
N SER A 104 -27.94 -22.31 0.30
CA SER A 104 -26.89 -22.91 -0.53
C SER A 104 -25.77 -23.53 0.33
N ILE A 105 -25.35 -22.85 1.39
CA ILE A 105 -24.39 -23.37 2.39
C ILE A 105 -24.89 -24.66 3.03
N GLY A 106 -26.21 -24.76 3.28
CA GLY A 106 -26.84 -25.96 3.81
C GLY A 106 -26.80 -27.17 2.87
N ILE A 107 -26.70 -26.93 1.56
CA ILE A 107 -26.61 -27.96 0.51
C ILE A 107 -25.15 -28.39 0.29
N LEU A 108 -24.21 -27.44 0.33
CA LEU A 108 -22.79 -27.73 0.17
C LEU A 108 -22.28 -28.68 1.26
N ARG A 109 -21.60 -29.74 0.85
CA ARG A 109 -20.88 -30.68 1.73
C ARG A 109 -19.47 -30.14 2.01
N PRO A 110 -18.82 -30.57 3.09
CA PRO A 110 -17.39 -30.30 3.30
C PRO A 110 -16.57 -30.63 2.04
N GLY A 111 -15.81 -29.66 1.54
CA GLY A 111 -15.02 -29.75 0.30
C GLY A 111 -15.72 -29.35 -0.99
N ASP A 112 -17.04 -29.06 -0.96
CA ASP A 112 -17.74 -28.50 -2.11
C ASP A 112 -17.42 -26.98 -2.27
N ILE A 113 -17.49 -26.50 -3.51
CA ILE A 113 -17.16 -25.13 -3.90
C ILE A 113 -18.42 -24.43 -4.44
N GLY A 114 -18.68 -23.23 -3.95
CA GLY A 114 -19.71 -22.33 -4.44
C GLY A 114 -19.11 -21.02 -4.97
N MET A 115 -19.78 -20.39 -5.93
CA MET A 115 -19.42 -19.09 -6.48
C MET A 115 -20.58 -18.13 -6.32
N LEU A 116 -20.39 -17.11 -5.49
CA LEU A 116 -21.37 -16.05 -5.28
C LEU A 116 -21.39 -15.10 -6.48
N GLU A 117 -22.49 -14.39 -6.68
CA GLU A 117 -22.64 -13.45 -7.80
C GLU A 117 -21.68 -12.24 -7.69
N ASN A 118 -21.51 -11.52 -8.80
CA ASN A 118 -20.67 -10.33 -8.93
C ASN A 118 -20.90 -9.31 -7.81
N THR A 119 -19.91 -9.15 -6.91
CA THR A 119 -20.02 -8.26 -5.74
C THR A 119 -20.37 -6.82 -6.12
N ARG A 120 -19.93 -6.34 -7.30
CA ARG A 120 -20.22 -4.97 -7.78
C ARG A 120 -21.65 -4.75 -8.28
N PHE A 121 -22.50 -5.78 -8.30
CA PHE A 121 -23.95 -5.56 -8.49
C PHE A 121 -24.59 -4.84 -7.29
N TRP A 122 -23.93 -4.83 -6.14
CA TRP A 122 -24.37 -4.11 -4.96
C TRP A 122 -23.57 -2.82 -4.80
N PRO A 123 -24.23 -1.64 -4.68
CA PRO A 123 -23.54 -0.37 -4.49
C PRO A 123 -22.64 -0.34 -3.24
N GLY A 124 -22.98 -1.12 -2.21
CA GLY A 124 -22.20 -1.21 -0.97
C GLY A 124 -20.79 -1.77 -1.15
N GLU A 125 -20.54 -2.51 -2.25
CA GLU A 125 -19.21 -3.06 -2.54
C GLU A 125 -18.16 -1.96 -2.74
N GLU A 126 -18.38 -1.08 -3.72
CA GLU A 126 -17.41 -0.01 -4.06
C GLU A 126 -17.41 1.13 -3.03
N ALA A 127 -18.46 1.22 -2.21
CA ALA A 127 -18.57 2.19 -1.12
C ALA A 127 -17.89 1.74 0.18
N ASN A 128 -17.32 0.52 0.21
CA ASN A 128 -16.81 -0.13 1.42
C ASN A 128 -17.83 -0.12 2.58
N ASP A 129 -19.10 -0.39 2.25
CA ASP A 129 -20.18 -0.27 3.20
C ASP A 129 -20.12 -1.39 4.26
N MET A 130 -20.02 -0.98 5.53
CA MET A 130 -19.88 -1.93 6.65
C MET A 130 -21.14 -2.76 6.90
N GLU A 131 -22.34 -2.27 6.57
CA GLU A 131 -23.57 -3.05 6.74
C GLU A 131 -23.64 -4.17 5.69
N PHE A 132 -23.31 -3.86 4.44
CA PHE A 132 -23.15 -4.81 3.36
C PHE A 132 -22.05 -5.84 3.67
N ALA A 133 -20.89 -5.41 4.15
CA ALA A 133 -19.82 -6.31 4.55
C ALA A 133 -20.25 -7.27 5.68
N ARG A 134 -21.02 -6.79 6.68
CA ARG A 134 -21.58 -7.64 7.74
C ARG A 134 -22.55 -8.69 7.22
N GLY A 135 -23.38 -8.35 6.23
CA GLY A 135 -24.30 -9.30 5.62
C GLY A 135 -23.58 -10.44 4.89
N ILE A 136 -22.46 -10.15 4.22
CA ILE A 136 -21.57 -11.16 3.62
C ILE A 136 -20.84 -11.95 4.72
N ALA A 137 -20.25 -11.27 5.71
CA ALA A 137 -19.49 -11.89 6.79
C ALA A 137 -20.33 -12.89 7.61
N ALA A 138 -21.62 -12.64 7.78
CA ALA A 138 -22.55 -13.55 8.44
C ALA A 138 -22.68 -14.92 7.75
N GLN A 139 -22.22 -15.05 6.50
CA GLN A 139 -22.25 -16.27 5.70
C GLN A 139 -20.95 -17.10 5.79
N GLY A 140 -19.95 -16.64 6.53
CA GLY A 140 -18.62 -17.25 6.58
C GLY A 140 -18.04 -17.37 7.98
N ASP A 141 -17.15 -18.35 8.19
CA ASP A 141 -16.38 -18.51 9.43
C ASP A 141 -14.99 -17.85 9.33
N ILE A 142 -14.40 -17.87 8.13
CA ILE A 142 -13.10 -17.27 7.84
C ILE A 142 -13.14 -16.50 6.52
N TYR A 143 -12.23 -15.54 6.39
CA TYR A 143 -12.02 -14.77 5.18
C TYR A 143 -10.61 -15.01 4.64
N VAL A 144 -10.52 -15.34 3.35
CA VAL A 144 -9.25 -15.50 2.64
C VAL A 144 -9.22 -14.51 1.49
N ASN A 145 -8.25 -13.61 1.49
CA ASN A 145 -8.03 -12.70 0.36
C ASN A 145 -6.94 -13.25 -0.54
N ASP A 146 -7.32 -13.62 -1.76
CA ASP A 146 -6.43 -14.14 -2.80
C ASP A 146 -6.47 -13.29 -4.08
N ALA A 147 -7.01 -12.06 -3.99
CA ALA A 147 -7.20 -11.14 -5.11
C ALA A 147 -6.30 -9.91 -4.99
N PHE A 148 -4.98 -10.09 -5.11
CA PHE A 148 -4.00 -8.98 -4.97
C PHE A 148 -4.25 -7.84 -5.96
N SER A 149 -4.69 -8.14 -7.18
CA SER A 149 -5.07 -7.15 -8.20
C SER A 149 -6.21 -6.20 -7.78
N ALA A 150 -7.04 -6.60 -6.81
CA ALA A 150 -8.13 -5.80 -6.27
C ALA A 150 -7.81 -5.19 -4.90
N ALA A 151 -6.70 -5.58 -4.27
CA ALA A 151 -6.36 -5.22 -2.90
C ALA A 151 -6.00 -3.74 -2.72
N HIS A 152 -5.59 -3.04 -3.78
CA HIS A 152 -5.33 -1.59 -3.79
C HIS A 152 -6.61 -0.73 -3.59
N ARG A 153 -7.80 -1.35 -3.58
CA ARG A 153 -9.07 -0.65 -3.38
C ARG A 153 -9.70 -1.09 -2.07
N ALA A 154 -10.09 -0.11 -1.25
CA ALA A 154 -10.93 -0.33 -0.08
C ALA A 154 -12.37 -0.58 -0.54
N HIS A 155 -12.72 -1.83 -0.83
CA HIS A 155 -14.09 -2.28 -1.11
C HIS A 155 -14.55 -3.24 -0.01
N ALA A 156 -15.86 -3.44 0.11
CA ALA A 156 -16.41 -4.29 1.16
C ALA A 156 -15.81 -5.70 1.13
N SER A 157 -15.72 -6.30 -0.06
CA SER A 157 -15.19 -7.65 -0.25
C SER A 157 -13.66 -7.77 -0.22
N THR A 158 -12.91 -6.66 -0.21
CA THR A 158 -11.43 -6.66 -0.19
C THR A 158 -10.85 -6.15 1.12
N GLU A 159 -11.57 -5.28 1.84
CA GLU A 159 -11.11 -4.54 3.01
C GLU A 159 -12.04 -4.76 4.22
N ALA A 160 -13.31 -4.35 4.16
CA ALA A 160 -14.19 -4.42 5.33
C ALA A 160 -14.37 -5.84 5.90
N LEU A 161 -14.42 -6.87 5.04
CA LEU A 161 -14.49 -8.26 5.48
C LEU A 161 -13.31 -8.68 6.36
N ALA A 162 -12.11 -8.13 6.12
CA ALA A 162 -10.92 -8.47 6.89
C ALA A 162 -11.00 -7.98 8.35
N HIS A 163 -11.84 -6.98 8.63
CA HIS A 163 -12.10 -6.47 9.98
C HIS A 163 -13.20 -7.25 10.72
N LEU A 164 -14.01 -8.02 9.98
CA LEU A 164 -15.19 -8.70 10.51
C LEU A 164 -14.94 -10.19 10.77
N LEU A 165 -13.99 -10.81 10.07
CA LEU A 165 -13.67 -12.23 10.15
C LEU A 165 -12.16 -12.44 10.34
N PRO A 166 -11.73 -13.58 10.90
CA PRO A 166 -10.33 -14.01 10.82
C PRO A 166 -9.86 -14.03 9.36
N ALA A 167 -8.91 -13.14 9.05
CA ALA A 167 -8.45 -12.88 7.69
C ALA A 167 -7.09 -13.53 7.41
N TYR A 168 -6.97 -14.17 6.25
CA TYR A 168 -5.76 -14.85 5.79
C TYR A 168 -5.44 -14.46 4.35
N ALA A 169 -4.15 -14.45 4.00
CA ALA A 169 -3.70 -14.38 2.61
C ALA A 169 -3.83 -15.78 1.96
N GLY A 170 -4.45 -15.83 0.78
CA GLY A 170 -4.36 -17.01 -0.08
C GLY A 170 -2.97 -17.16 -0.69
N ARG A 171 -2.72 -18.24 -1.43
CA ARG A 171 -1.41 -18.55 -2.02
C ARG A 171 -0.97 -17.55 -3.09
N ALA A 172 -1.88 -17.07 -3.92
CA ALA A 172 -1.56 -16.05 -4.93
C ALA A 172 -1.24 -14.70 -4.25
N MET A 173 -2.06 -14.31 -3.28
CA MET A 173 -1.79 -13.12 -2.45
C MET A 173 -0.45 -13.23 -1.70
N GLU A 174 -0.19 -14.36 -1.07
CA GLU A 174 1.05 -14.63 -0.34
C GLU A 174 2.28 -14.52 -1.26
N ALA A 175 2.21 -15.07 -2.47
CA ALA A 175 3.29 -14.98 -3.46
C ALA A 175 3.56 -13.51 -3.87
N GLU A 176 2.51 -12.74 -4.15
CA GLU A 176 2.61 -11.31 -4.48
C GLU A 176 3.21 -10.50 -3.33
N LEU A 177 2.73 -10.71 -2.10
CA LEU A 177 3.23 -10.01 -0.91
C LEU A 177 4.71 -10.35 -0.63
N LYS A 178 5.11 -11.61 -0.76
CA LYS A 178 6.51 -12.03 -0.60
C LYS A 178 7.41 -11.43 -1.67
N ALA A 179 6.97 -11.41 -2.93
CA ALA A 179 7.71 -10.79 -4.01
C ALA A 179 7.88 -9.28 -3.79
N LEU A 180 6.83 -8.61 -3.33
CA LEU A 180 6.85 -7.19 -3.03
C LEU A 180 7.74 -6.84 -1.83
N ASP A 181 7.72 -7.66 -0.77
CA ASP A 181 8.62 -7.49 0.38
C ASP A 181 10.09 -7.70 -0.02
N ALA A 182 10.39 -8.74 -0.81
CA ALA A 182 11.74 -8.98 -1.33
C ALA A 182 12.23 -7.82 -2.22
N ALA A 183 11.32 -7.16 -2.94
CA ALA A 183 11.63 -6.07 -3.84
C ALA A 183 11.79 -4.71 -3.13
N LEU A 184 10.97 -4.42 -2.12
CA LEU A 184 10.81 -3.05 -1.57
C LEU A 184 10.71 -2.96 -0.04
N GLY A 185 10.49 -4.08 0.65
CA GLY A 185 10.43 -4.14 2.11
C GLY A 185 11.80 -4.43 2.73
N SER A 186 12.44 -5.51 2.30
CA SER A 186 13.77 -5.94 2.76
C SER A 186 14.74 -6.25 1.61
N PRO A 187 14.89 -5.34 0.61
CA PRO A 187 15.66 -5.64 -0.59
C PRO A 187 17.16 -5.73 -0.32
N GLN A 188 17.83 -6.51 -1.15
CA GLN A 188 19.29 -6.50 -1.19
C GLN A 188 19.75 -5.26 -1.95
N ALA A 189 20.49 -4.38 -1.26
CA ALA A 189 21.08 -3.20 -1.87
C ALA A 189 22.35 -3.55 -2.67
N PRO A 190 22.69 -2.80 -3.74
CA PRO A 190 21.95 -1.64 -4.27
C PRO A 190 20.66 -2.03 -5.00
N VAL A 191 19.62 -1.22 -4.83
CA VAL A 191 18.31 -1.41 -5.46
C VAL A 191 18.15 -0.46 -6.64
N ALA A 192 17.78 -1.00 -7.79
CA ALA A 192 17.34 -0.24 -8.95
C ALA A 192 15.81 -0.34 -9.13
N ALA A 193 15.18 0.77 -9.51
CA ALA A 193 13.83 0.76 -10.05
C ALA A 193 13.86 1.28 -11.50
N VAL A 194 13.22 0.55 -12.41
CA VAL A 194 12.95 0.98 -13.78
C VAL A 194 11.49 1.38 -13.86
N VAL A 195 11.23 2.65 -14.16
CA VAL A 195 9.88 3.19 -14.29
C VAL A 195 9.72 3.81 -15.68
N GLY A 196 8.73 3.34 -16.42
CA GLY A 196 8.44 3.78 -17.78
C GLY A 196 6.94 3.91 -18.07
N GLY A 197 6.60 3.95 -19.35
CA GLY A 197 5.24 4.20 -19.83
C GLY A 197 5.01 5.65 -20.29
N ALA A 198 3.75 5.97 -20.60
CA ALA A 198 3.42 7.17 -21.36
C ALA A 198 3.30 8.47 -20.54
N LYS A 199 2.79 8.41 -19.30
CA LYS A 199 2.40 9.61 -18.53
C LYS A 199 2.92 9.58 -17.10
N VAL A 200 3.54 10.68 -16.67
CA VAL A 200 4.01 10.90 -15.31
C VAL A 200 2.84 10.97 -14.33
N SER A 201 1.73 11.63 -14.71
CA SER A 201 0.55 11.81 -13.85
C SER A 201 0.01 10.51 -13.26
N THR A 202 0.14 9.41 -14.02
CA THR A 202 -0.34 8.08 -13.60
C THR A 202 0.62 7.35 -12.65
N LYS A 203 1.82 7.89 -12.42
CA LYS A 203 2.93 7.24 -11.68
C LYS A 203 3.51 8.09 -10.57
N LEU A 204 2.93 9.27 -10.28
CA LEU A 204 3.46 10.20 -9.27
C LEU A 204 3.65 9.55 -7.90
N ALA A 205 2.61 8.92 -7.35
CA ALA A 205 2.68 8.28 -6.04
C ALA A 205 3.74 7.17 -5.98
N VAL A 206 3.92 6.44 -7.08
CA VAL A 206 4.95 5.41 -7.20
C VAL A 206 6.34 6.04 -7.16
N LEU A 207 6.58 7.08 -7.97
CA LEU A 207 7.87 7.77 -8.03
C LEU A 207 8.25 8.36 -6.68
N GLU A 208 7.30 9.02 -6.00
CA GLU A 208 7.51 9.61 -4.67
C GLU A 208 7.87 8.58 -3.60
N ASN A 209 7.28 7.39 -3.66
CA ASN A 209 7.63 6.30 -2.75
C ASN A 209 9.00 5.68 -3.09
N LEU A 210 9.29 5.48 -4.38
CA LEU A 210 10.51 4.80 -4.81
C LEU A 210 11.78 5.63 -4.56
N VAL A 211 11.74 6.96 -4.73
CA VAL A 211 12.93 7.82 -4.54
C VAL A 211 13.54 7.69 -3.13
N GLY A 212 12.74 7.39 -2.12
CA GLY A 212 13.21 7.17 -0.75
C GLY A 212 13.70 5.75 -0.45
N ARG A 213 13.55 4.80 -1.38
CA ARG A 213 13.79 3.36 -1.16
C ARG A 213 14.87 2.78 -2.07
N VAL A 214 15.14 3.39 -3.21
CA VAL A 214 16.08 2.87 -4.23
C VAL A 214 17.34 3.72 -4.34
N GLN A 215 18.44 3.12 -4.77
CA GLN A 215 19.69 3.84 -5.04
C GLN A 215 19.76 4.32 -6.49
N HIS A 216 19.08 3.62 -7.40
CA HIS A 216 19.02 3.97 -8.81
C HIS A 216 17.57 3.99 -9.28
N LEU A 217 17.09 5.16 -9.73
CA LEU A 217 15.78 5.31 -10.36
C LEU A 217 16.00 5.57 -11.85
N ILE A 218 15.70 4.59 -12.68
CA ILE A 218 15.82 4.64 -14.14
C ILE A 218 14.46 5.05 -14.71
N ILE A 219 14.41 6.18 -15.42
CA ILE A 219 13.16 6.69 -16.01
C ILE A 219 13.24 6.61 -17.53
N GLY A 220 12.30 5.87 -18.13
CA GLY A 220 12.16 5.70 -19.58
C GLY A 220 10.76 6.03 -20.09
N GLY A 221 10.47 5.63 -21.33
CA GLY A 221 9.16 5.81 -21.96
C GLY A 221 8.81 7.27 -22.25
N GLY A 222 7.56 7.52 -22.64
CA GLY A 222 7.05 8.87 -22.89
C GLY A 222 7.14 9.79 -21.66
N MET A 223 7.07 9.22 -20.46
CA MET A 223 7.17 9.99 -19.22
C MET A 223 8.55 10.62 -18.98
N ALA A 224 9.63 10.03 -19.52
CA ALA A 224 10.98 10.61 -19.45
C ALA A 224 11.05 12.00 -20.11
N ASN A 225 10.23 12.25 -21.13
CA ASN A 225 10.19 13.54 -21.83
C ASN A 225 9.76 14.68 -20.90
N THR A 226 8.84 14.43 -19.97
CA THR A 226 8.45 15.43 -18.96
C THR A 226 9.61 15.76 -18.03
N PHE A 227 10.43 14.78 -17.66
CA PHE A 227 11.65 15.00 -16.87
C PHE A 227 12.73 15.77 -17.64
N LEU A 228 12.92 15.45 -18.92
CA LEU A 228 13.84 16.19 -19.80
C LEU A 228 13.37 17.64 -19.97
N ALA A 229 12.08 17.86 -20.25
CA ALA A 229 11.49 19.18 -20.42
C ALA A 229 11.60 20.04 -19.14
N ALA A 230 11.37 19.45 -17.96
CA ALA A 230 11.56 20.13 -16.68
C ALA A 230 13.01 20.61 -16.46
N ARG A 231 13.99 19.94 -17.08
CA ARG A 231 15.42 20.32 -17.08
C ARG A 231 15.81 21.25 -18.24
N GLY A 232 14.84 21.76 -19.00
CA GLY A 232 15.08 22.71 -20.09
C GLY A 232 15.50 22.07 -21.41
N VAL A 233 15.31 20.76 -21.59
CA VAL A 233 15.48 20.09 -22.89
C VAL A 233 14.27 20.35 -23.77
N ASP A 234 14.49 20.71 -25.03
CA ASP A 234 13.42 20.76 -26.03
C ASP A 234 13.09 19.34 -26.50
N VAL A 235 11.87 18.90 -26.27
CA VAL A 235 11.39 17.55 -26.62
C VAL A 235 10.54 17.53 -27.88
N GLY A 236 10.47 18.63 -28.64
CA GLY A 236 9.72 18.69 -29.90
C GLY A 236 8.24 18.36 -29.73
N LYS A 237 7.73 17.40 -30.51
CA LYS A 237 6.33 16.91 -30.45
C LYS A 237 6.14 15.71 -29.51
N SER A 238 7.14 15.35 -28.73
CA SER A 238 7.07 14.21 -27.82
C SER A 238 5.95 14.37 -26.80
N LEU A 239 5.39 13.23 -26.36
CA LEU A 239 4.41 13.23 -25.27
C LEU A 239 5.05 13.81 -24.00
N CYS A 240 4.52 14.92 -23.49
CA CYS A 240 5.07 15.65 -22.35
C CYS A 240 3.95 16.36 -21.56
N GLU A 241 4.00 16.25 -20.23
CA GLU A 241 3.06 16.89 -19.29
C GLU A 241 3.73 18.14 -18.68
N HIS A 242 3.82 19.23 -19.46
CA HIS A 242 4.54 20.45 -19.07
C HIS A 242 4.05 21.09 -17.76
N ASP A 243 2.79 20.87 -17.38
CA ASP A 243 2.19 21.34 -16.14
C ASP A 243 2.73 20.64 -14.88
N LEU A 244 3.41 19.50 -15.04
CA LEU A 244 4.01 18.74 -13.94
C LEU A 244 5.47 19.09 -13.65
N ALA A 245 6.05 20.11 -14.30
CA ALA A 245 7.46 20.47 -14.15
C ALA A 245 7.86 20.73 -12.68
N GLU A 246 7.03 21.43 -11.90
CA GLU A 246 7.28 21.69 -10.48
C GLU A 246 7.29 20.38 -9.65
N THR A 247 6.31 19.51 -9.91
CA THR A 247 6.20 18.19 -9.26
C THR A 247 7.40 17.31 -9.56
N VAL A 248 7.84 17.29 -10.83
CA VAL A 248 9.02 16.54 -11.26
C VAL A 248 10.28 17.06 -10.58
N ASN A 249 10.48 18.38 -10.52
CA ASN A 249 11.63 18.96 -9.83
C ASN A 249 11.63 18.57 -8.35
N ARG A 250 10.48 18.57 -7.68
CA ARG A 250 10.36 18.09 -6.30
C ARG A 250 10.75 16.61 -6.16
N ILE A 251 10.37 15.74 -7.08
CA ILE A 251 10.76 14.31 -7.07
C ILE A 251 12.28 14.18 -7.23
N MET A 252 12.89 14.96 -8.12
CA MET A 252 14.35 14.98 -8.31
C MET A 252 15.08 15.46 -7.04
N ASP A 253 14.61 16.54 -6.42
CA ASP A 253 15.17 17.06 -5.16
C ASP A 253 15.05 16.03 -4.02
N GLN A 254 13.92 15.32 -3.94
CA GLN A 254 13.71 14.24 -2.99
C GLN A 254 14.67 13.07 -3.23
N ALA A 255 14.90 12.69 -4.49
CA ALA A 255 15.84 11.65 -4.85
C ALA A 255 17.27 12.03 -4.45
N ASP A 256 17.71 13.25 -4.76
CA ASP A 256 19.03 13.75 -4.38
C ASP A 256 19.21 13.75 -2.85
N HIS A 257 18.19 14.18 -2.09
CA HIS A 257 18.22 14.16 -0.63
C HIS A 257 18.28 12.74 -0.04
N ALA A 258 17.63 11.77 -0.70
CA ALA A 258 17.61 10.37 -0.31
C ALA A 258 18.85 9.59 -0.78
N GLY A 259 19.77 10.21 -1.53
CA GLY A 259 20.92 9.52 -2.13
C GLY A 259 20.53 8.58 -3.28
N CYS A 260 19.37 8.80 -3.89
CA CYS A 260 18.90 8.09 -5.07
C CYS A 260 19.38 8.81 -6.34
N THR A 261 20.12 8.10 -7.19
CA THR A 261 20.54 8.62 -8.50
C THR A 261 19.42 8.40 -9.50
N VAL A 262 18.86 9.49 -10.03
CA VAL A 262 17.88 9.43 -11.12
C VAL A 262 18.58 9.41 -12.47
N HIS A 263 18.38 8.34 -13.23
CA HIS A 263 18.92 8.16 -14.57
C HIS A 263 17.87 8.56 -15.61
N LEU A 264 18.22 9.55 -16.42
CA LEU A 264 17.45 9.98 -17.60
C LEU A 264 18.26 9.68 -18.87
N PRO A 265 17.60 9.40 -20.00
CA PRO A 265 18.30 9.13 -21.24
C PRO A 265 19.08 10.36 -21.72
N TYR A 266 20.28 10.16 -22.24
CA TYR A 266 21.09 11.23 -22.86
C TYR A 266 21.11 11.16 -24.38
N ASP A 267 20.87 9.97 -24.95
CA ASP A 267 20.49 9.77 -26.34
C ASP A 267 19.11 9.11 -26.43
N VAL A 268 18.41 9.38 -27.52
CA VAL A 268 17.01 9.01 -27.75
C VAL A 268 16.79 8.60 -29.21
N VAL A 269 15.79 7.76 -29.44
CA VAL A 269 15.31 7.41 -30.79
C VAL A 269 14.11 8.27 -31.10
N VAL A 270 14.19 9.00 -32.22
CA VAL A 270 13.17 9.94 -32.65
C VAL A 270 12.61 9.59 -34.03
N ALA A 271 11.37 10.00 -34.28
CA ALA A 271 10.75 9.97 -35.60
C ALA A 271 9.77 11.14 -35.78
N THR A 272 9.47 11.51 -37.02
CA THR A 272 8.43 12.51 -37.33
C THR A 272 7.02 11.91 -37.38
N GLU A 273 6.91 10.58 -37.43
CA GLU A 273 5.66 9.84 -37.51
C GLU A 273 5.60 8.73 -36.45
N PHE A 274 4.43 8.58 -35.82
CA PHE A 274 4.16 7.46 -34.92
C PHE A 274 3.59 6.28 -35.71
N ALA A 275 4.48 5.54 -36.38
CA ALA A 275 4.15 4.42 -37.24
C ALA A 275 5.24 3.35 -37.19
N ALA A 276 4.95 2.13 -37.65
CA ALA A 276 5.94 1.07 -37.73
C ALA A 276 6.99 1.36 -38.82
N ASN A 277 8.27 1.19 -38.48
CA ASN A 277 9.43 1.38 -39.35
C ASN A 277 9.40 2.67 -40.19
N PRO A 278 9.24 3.86 -39.58
CA PRO A 278 9.24 5.10 -40.33
C PRO A 278 10.62 5.40 -40.90
N ALA A 279 10.68 5.92 -42.13
CA ALA A 279 11.94 6.29 -42.78
C ALA A 279 12.68 7.45 -42.08
N SER A 280 11.97 8.19 -41.21
CA SER A 280 12.49 9.31 -40.43
C SER A 280 13.22 8.90 -39.15
N VAL A 281 13.22 7.61 -38.80
CA VAL A 281 13.87 7.12 -37.56
C VAL A 281 15.35 7.49 -37.57
N ARG A 282 15.78 8.11 -36.47
CA ARG A 282 17.20 8.32 -36.17
C ARG A 282 17.43 8.33 -34.67
N THR A 283 18.68 8.12 -34.28
CA THR A 283 19.15 8.32 -32.91
C THR A 283 19.85 9.67 -32.81
N CYS A 284 19.63 10.41 -31.72
CA CYS A 284 20.33 11.66 -31.45
C CYS A 284 20.51 11.92 -29.96
N ASN A 285 21.35 12.90 -29.62
CA ASN A 285 21.40 13.42 -28.27
C ASN A 285 20.07 14.11 -27.91
N VAL A 286 19.69 14.11 -26.64
CA VAL A 286 18.47 14.79 -26.17
C VAL A 286 18.41 16.29 -26.50
N HIS A 287 19.57 16.95 -26.67
CA HIS A 287 19.64 18.36 -27.06
C HIS A 287 19.56 18.61 -28.57
N GLU A 288 19.44 17.55 -29.39
CA GLU A 288 19.42 17.61 -30.86
C GLU A 288 18.07 17.16 -31.46
N VAL A 289 17.04 17.06 -30.62
CA VAL A 289 15.67 16.73 -31.03
C VAL A 289 15.08 17.91 -31.81
N GLY A 290 14.59 17.63 -33.01
CA GLY A 290 13.97 18.61 -33.89
C GLY A 290 12.54 18.95 -33.45
N ALA A 291 12.10 20.17 -33.77
CA ALA A 291 10.77 20.67 -33.36
C ALA A 291 9.59 19.82 -33.88
N ASP A 292 9.76 19.11 -34.99
CA ASP A 292 8.74 18.23 -35.58
C ASP A 292 8.88 16.75 -35.21
N GLU A 293 9.87 16.40 -34.38
CA GLU A 293 10.19 15.03 -34.00
C GLU A 293 9.56 14.63 -32.67
N MET A 294 9.31 13.33 -32.50
CA MET A 294 8.84 12.70 -31.28
C MET A 294 9.90 11.72 -30.79
N ILE A 295 10.23 11.78 -29.50
CA ILE A 295 11.02 10.78 -28.76
C ILE A 295 10.11 9.59 -28.48
N LEU A 296 10.48 8.43 -29.04
CA LEU A 296 9.66 7.22 -29.00
C LEU A 296 10.37 6.02 -28.34
N ASP A 297 11.69 6.08 -28.19
CA ASP A 297 12.45 5.09 -27.43
C ASP A 297 13.74 5.70 -26.84
N VAL A 298 14.32 5.03 -25.84
CA VAL A 298 15.64 5.38 -25.30
C VAL A 298 16.74 4.97 -26.27
N GLY A 299 17.76 5.81 -26.43
CA GLY A 299 18.87 5.57 -27.34
C GLY A 299 19.78 4.42 -26.89
N PRO A 300 20.47 3.77 -27.83
CA PRO A 300 21.31 2.60 -27.55
C PRO A 300 22.43 2.89 -26.55
N GLN A 301 23.02 4.09 -26.54
CA GLN A 301 24.14 4.38 -25.63
C GLN A 301 23.63 4.58 -24.19
N ALA A 302 22.46 5.18 -24.02
CA ALA A 302 21.78 5.25 -22.73
C ALA A 302 21.40 3.86 -22.25
N VAL A 303 20.85 3.00 -23.11
CA VAL A 303 20.53 1.61 -22.74
C VAL A 303 21.75 0.84 -22.24
N GLU A 304 22.90 0.97 -22.92
CA GLU A 304 24.16 0.34 -22.48
C GLU A 304 24.59 0.85 -21.09
N ALA A 305 24.52 2.16 -20.85
CA ALA A 305 24.83 2.73 -19.54
C ALA A 305 23.86 2.26 -18.44
N LEU A 306 22.56 2.18 -18.75
CA LEU A 306 21.55 1.66 -17.83
C LEU A 306 21.77 0.17 -17.53
N ALA A 307 22.14 -0.61 -18.53
CA ALA A 307 22.51 -2.01 -18.36
C ALA A 307 23.74 -2.17 -17.45
N ASP A 308 24.73 -1.29 -17.55
CA ASP A 308 25.88 -1.28 -16.65
C ASP A 308 25.49 -0.92 -15.21
N VAL A 309 24.54 -0.01 -15.01
CA VAL A 309 23.97 0.28 -13.67
C VAL A 309 23.32 -0.99 -13.10
N LEU A 310 22.52 -1.72 -13.88
CA LEU A 310 21.87 -2.95 -13.41
C LEU A 310 22.87 -4.01 -12.95
N LYS A 311 24.04 -4.13 -13.58
CA LYS A 311 25.12 -5.06 -13.17
C LYS A 311 25.68 -4.78 -11.78
N THR A 312 25.50 -3.55 -11.28
CA THR A 312 25.95 -3.16 -9.92
C THR A 312 24.88 -3.39 -8.85
N CYS A 313 23.64 -3.70 -9.25
CA CYS A 313 22.51 -3.85 -8.37
C CYS A 313 22.31 -5.30 -7.91
N ARG A 314 21.61 -5.47 -6.79
CA ARG A 314 21.21 -6.78 -6.25
C ARG A 314 19.71 -7.00 -6.33
N THR A 315 18.94 -5.92 -6.40
CA THR A 315 17.48 -5.98 -6.55
C THR A 315 17.05 -5.02 -7.66
N LEU A 316 16.14 -5.47 -8.52
CA LEU A 316 15.50 -4.68 -9.57
C LEU A 316 13.98 -4.71 -9.41
N VAL A 317 13.35 -3.54 -9.43
CA VAL A 317 11.90 -3.38 -9.55
C VAL A 317 11.57 -2.76 -10.90
N TRP A 318 10.79 -3.43 -11.75
CA TRP A 318 10.45 -2.93 -13.09
C TRP A 318 8.96 -2.64 -13.23
N ASN A 319 8.62 -1.41 -13.62
CA ASN A 319 7.30 -1.05 -14.10
C ASN A 319 7.29 -0.09 -15.30
N GLY A 320 6.88 -0.59 -16.45
CA GLY A 320 6.64 0.18 -17.66
C GLY A 320 7.78 0.05 -18.68
N PRO A 321 7.45 0.07 -19.98
CA PRO A 321 8.43 -0.05 -21.06
C PRO A 321 9.28 1.23 -21.20
N MET A 322 10.45 1.08 -21.83
CA MET A 322 11.39 2.17 -22.08
C MET A 322 11.06 2.98 -23.34
N GLY A 323 10.19 2.45 -24.20
CA GLY A 323 9.72 3.08 -25.43
C GLY A 323 8.33 2.57 -25.84
N ALA A 324 7.87 2.98 -27.02
CA ALA A 324 6.62 2.52 -27.62
C ALA A 324 6.77 1.10 -28.20
N PHE A 325 6.96 0.12 -27.30
CA PHE A 325 7.38 -1.24 -27.63
C PHE A 325 6.43 -2.02 -28.56
N GLU A 326 5.19 -1.57 -28.70
CA GLU A 326 4.22 -2.15 -29.62
C GLU A 326 4.52 -1.85 -31.08
N ILE A 327 5.43 -0.91 -31.36
CA ILE A 327 5.74 -0.40 -32.70
C ILE A 327 7.24 -0.47 -32.95
N GLU A 328 7.66 -1.41 -33.80
CA GLU A 328 9.06 -1.47 -34.23
C GLU A 328 9.47 -0.19 -34.99
N PRO A 329 10.68 0.36 -34.76
CA PRO A 329 11.78 -0.20 -33.95
C PRO A 329 11.84 0.35 -32.50
N PHE A 330 10.77 0.93 -31.99
CA PHE A 330 10.71 1.62 -30.69
C PHE A 330 10.59 0.69 -29.47
N ASP A 331 10.82 -0.60 -29.69
CA ASP A 331 10.90 -1.66 -28.69
C ASP A 331 12.34 -1.98 -28.26
N THR A 332 13.33 -1.51 -29.03
CA THR A 332 14.74 -1.90 -28.92
C THR A 332 15.29 -1.71 -27.50
N ALA A 333 15.05 -0.55 -26.87
CA ALA A 333 15.57 -0.29 -25.52
C ALA A 333 14.90 -1.21 -24.48
N THR A 334 13.59 -1.38 -24.59
CA THR A 334 12.80 -2.22 -23.68
C THR A 334 13.31 -3.67 -23.75
N VAL A 335 13.47 -4.21 -24.96
CA VAL A 335 13.95 -5.57 -25.18
C VAL A 335 15.39 -5.75 -24.69
N ALA A 336 16.29 -4.82 -25.01
CA ALA A 336 17.70 -4.91 -24.64
C ALA A 336 17.90 -4.85 -23.11
N LEU A 337 17.24 -3.93 -22.43
CA LEU A 337 17.32 -3.81 -20.97
C LEU A 337 16.65 -5.01 -20.28
N ALA A 338 15.54 -5.53 -20.82
CA ALA A 338 14.83 -6.69 -20.28
C ALA A 338 15.68 -7.96 -20.37
N ARG A 339 16.35 -8.18 -21.51
CA ARG A 339 17.29 -9.29 -21.68
C ARG A 339 18.49 -9.20 -20.75
N THR A 340 18.99 -8.00 -20.48
CA THR A 340 20.08 -7.80 -19.52
C THR A 340 19.62 -8.17 -18.10
N ALA A 341 18.46 -7.68 -17.66
CA ALA A 341 17.91 -8.00 -16.36
C ALA A 341 17.67 -9.52 -16.20
N ALA A 342 17.10 -10.16 -17.21
CA ALA A 342 16.87 -11.61 -17.23
C ALA A 342 18.17 -12.41 -17.11
N ALA A 343 19.22 -12.05 -17.86
CA ALA A 343 20.51 -12.72 -17.77
C ALA A 343 21.12 -12.60 -16.36
N LEU A 344 21.06 -11.41 -15.74
CA LEU A 344 21.52 -11.16 -14.37
C LEU A 344 20.69 -11.90 -13.32
N THR A 345 19.42 -12.20 -13.62
CA THR A 345 18.60 -13.02 -12.73
C THR A 345 18.91 -14.49 -12.85
N GLN A 346 19.07 -15.00 -14.06
CA GLN A 346 19.45 -16.40 -14.29
C GLN A 346 20.85 -16.73 -13.72
N ASP A 347 21.78 -15.78 -13.72
CA ASP A 347 23.09 -15.96 -13.11
C ASP A 347 23.10 -15.85 -11.57
N GLY A 348 21.97 -15.42 -10.98
CA GLY A 348 21.76 -15.27 -9.54
C GLY A 348 22.31 -13.97 -8.94
N SER A 349 22.79 -13.03 -9.75
CA SER A 349 23.33 -11.74 -9.29
C SER A 349 22.25 -10.72 -8.95
N LEU A 350 21.06 -10.86 -9.53
CA LEU A 350 19.95 -9.90 -9.46
C LEU A 350 18.62 -10.57 -9.12
N VAL A 351 18.00 -10.18 -8.02
CA VAL A 351 16.58 -10.44 -7.76
C VAL A 351 15.76 -9.45 -8.58
N SER A 352 15.02 -9.92 -9.59
CA SER A 352 14.22 -9.07 -10.48
C SER A 352 12.73 -9.29 -10.27
N VAL A 353 12.04 -8.22 -9.91
CA VAL A 353 10.59 -8.21 -9.74
C VAL A 353 9.98 -7.21 -10.71
N ALA A 354 9.07 -7.68 -11.55
CA ALA A 354 8.37 -6.84 -12.50
C ALA A 354 6.86 -6.86 -12.26
N GLY A 355 6.18 -5.76 -12.56
CA GLY A 355 4.73 -5.69 -12.45
C GLY A 355 4.15 -4.62 -13.35
N GLY A 356 2.83 -4.65 -13.57
CA GLY A 356 2.12 -3.75 -14.50
C GLY A 356 1.82 -4.41 -15.84
N GLY A 357 0.60 -4.23 -16.36
CA GLY A 357 0.14 -4.89 -17.58
C GLY A 357 1.08 -4.70 -18.78
N ASP A 358 1.48 -3.45 -19.04
CA ASP A 358 2.39 -3.13 -20.14
C ASP A 358 3.79 -3.71 -19.94
N THR A 359 4.27 -3.77 -18.69
CA THR A 359 5.54 -4.42 -18.35
C THR A 359 5.49 -5.91 -18.67
N VAL A 360 4.43 -6.60 -18.25
CA VAL A 360 4.25 -8.03 -18.50
C VAL A 360 4.19 -8.29 -20.01
N ALA A 361 3.44 -7.48 -20.76
CA ALA A 361 3.39 -7.58 -22.21
C ALA A 361 4.78 -7.36 -22.85
N ALA A 362 5.52 -6.35 -22.39
CA ALA A 362 6.87 -6.05 -22.88
C ALA A 362 7.89 -7.16 -22.56
N LEU A 363 7.84 -7.76 -21.37
CA LEU A 363 8.72 -8.88 -21.00
C LEU A 363 8.41 -10.15 -21.80
N ASN A 364 7.13 -10.40 -22.09
CA ASN A 364 6.71 -11.47 -23.00
C ASN A 364 7.18 -11.20 -24.44
N HIS A 365 7.04 -9.97 -24.93
CA HIS A 365 7.55 -9.54 -26.25
C HIS A 365 9.07 -9.74 -26.34
N ALA A 366 9.81 -9.40 -25.29
CA ALA A 366 11.24 -9.62 -25.21
C ALA A 366 11.65 -11.10 -25.09
N GLY A 367 10.71 -11.99 -24.75
CA GLY A 367 10.89 -13.42 -24.57
C GLY A 367 11.55 -13.82 -23.26
N VAL A 368 11.43 -13.00 -22.21
CA VAL A 368 12.20 -13.17 -20.94
C VAL A 368 11.34 -13.19 -19.68
N ALA A 369 10.01 -13.16 -19.79
CA ALA A 369 9.12 -13.12 -18.62
C ALA A 369 9.36 -14.27 -17.64
N SER A 370 9.66 -15.47 -18.13
CA SER A 370 9.96 -16.65 -17.30
C SER A 370 11.33 -16.62 -16.62
N ASP A 371 12.21 -15.70 -17.03
CA ASP A 371 13.59 -15.61 -16.55
C ASP A 371 13.74 -14.61 -15.39
N PHE A 372 12.69 -13.82 -15.12
CA PHE A 372 12.63 -12.91 -13.98
C PHE A 372 12.33 -13.68 -12.69
N THR A 373 12.73 -13.14 -11.53
CA THR A 373 12.48 -13.79 -10.24
C THR A 373 10.99 -13.85 -9.94
N TYR A 374 10.27 -12.76 -10.24
CA TYR A 374 8.82 -12.72 -10.12
C TYR A 374 8.22 -11.70 -11.10
N VAL A 375 7.12 -12.08 -11.75
CA VAL A 375 6.34 -11.22 -12.64
C VAL A 375 4.91 -11.15 -12.13
N SER A 376 4.53 -10.01 -11.56
CA SER A 376 3.21 -9.76 -11.01
C SER A 376 2.19 -9.53 -12.12
N THR A 377 1.11 -10.31 -12.09
CA THR A 377 -0.05 -10.15 -13.00
C THR A 377 -1.07 -9.15 -12.47
N ALA A 378 -0.84 -8.57 -11.29
CA ALA A 378 -1.79 -7.69 -10.60
C ALA A 378 -1.81 -6.24 -11.12
N GLY A 379 -1.08 -5.96 -12.19
CA GLY A 379 -1.15 -4.67 -12.88
C GLY A 379 -0.71 -3.50 -12.00
N GLY A 380 -1.52 -2.43 -11.95
CA GLY A 380 -1.23 -1.24 -11.13
C GLY A 380 -1.24 -1.51 -9.62
N ALA A 381 -1.93 -2.55 -9.16
CA ALA A 381 -2.02 -2.89 -7.74
C ALA A 381 -0.66 -3.21 -7.12
N PHE A 382 0.24 -3.83 -7.89
CA PHE A 382 1.59 -4.18 -7.43
C PHE A 382 2.37 -2.97 -6.91
N LEU A 383 2.34 -1.87 -7.66
CA LEU A 383 3.04 -0.65 -7.26
C LEU A 383 2.20 0.30 -6.41
N GLU A 384 0.88 0.32 -6.56
CA GLU A 384 0.05 1.08 -5.64
C GLU A 384 0.16 0.49 -4.23
N CYS A 385 0.29 -0.83 -4.11
CA CYS A 385 0.60 -1.49 -2.85
C CYS A 385 2.01 -1.12 -2.37
N ALA A 386 3.02 -1.09 -3.24
CA ALA A 386 4.35 -0.54 -2.88
C ALA A 386 4.30 0.89 -2.32
N ALA A 387 3.52 1.74 -3.00
CA ALA A 387 3.32 3.14 -2.63
C ALA A 387 2.56 3.24 -1.30
N SER A 388 1.53 2.42 -1.10
CA SER A 388 0.77 2.36 0.14
C SER A 388 1.51 1.61 1.25
N MET A 389 2.58 0.87 0.98
CA MET A 389 3.42 0.25 2.02
C MET A 389 4.36 1.26 2.71
N SER A 390 4.43 2.52 2.25
CA SER A 390 4.96 3.63 3.07
C SER A 390 3.87 4.34 3.87
N GLU A 391 2.62 4.18 3.47
CA GLU A 391 1.50 4.59 4.29
C GLU A 391 1.27 3.45 5.29
N ASP A 392 1.64 3.67 6.54
CA ASP A 392 0.91 3.03 7.62
C ASP A 392 -0.57 3.44 7.41
N GLN A 393 -1.29 2.67 6.58
CA GLN A 393 -2.64 3.01 6.14
C GLN A 393 -3.45 3.11 7.41
N GLY A 394 -3.95 4.32 7.64
CA GLY A 394 -4.64 4.75 8.83
C GLY A 394 -5.61 3.68 9.31
N VAL A 395 -5.19 2.98 10.36
CA VAL A 395 -6.10 2.30 11.27
C VAL A 395 -7.00 3.38 11.83
N THR A 396 -8.25 3.41 11.37
CA THR A 396 -9.30 4.33 11.84
C THR A 396 -9.70 4.09 13.30
N ASP A 397 -9.02 3.18 13.99
CA ASP A 397 -9.09 3.04 15.43
C ASP A 397 -8.16 4.05 16.11
N HIS A 398 -8.61 5.31 16.13
CA HIS A 398 -8.01 6.37 16.93
C HIS A 398 -8.32 6.19 18.42
N GLY A 399 -8.81 5.04 18.88
CA GLY A 399 -9.17 4.79 20.28
C GLY A 399 -7.96 4.57 21.20
N PRO A 400 -8.17 4.66 22.52
CA PRO A 400 -7.13 4.35 23.49
C PRO A 400 -6.89 2.84 23.50
N LYS A 401 -5.63 2.41 23.33
CA LYS A 401 -5.24 0.99 23.35
C LYS A 401 -4.51 0.63 24.62
N ARG A 402 -4.81 -0.55 25.15
CA ARG A 402 -4.13 -1.11 26.32
C ARG A 402 -2.82 -1.77 25.90
N VAL A 403 -1.75 -1.45 26.60
CA VAL A 403 -0.41 -1.99 26.39
C VAL A 403 -0.32 -3.39 27.00
N SER A 404 0.25 -4.33 26.25
CA SER A 404 0.57 -5.67 26.72
C SER A 404 2.08 -5.92 26.65
N GLY A 405 2.71 -6.24 27.77
CA GLY A 405 4.13 -6.51 27.89
C GLY A 405 5.01 -5.26 28.00
N GLY A 406 6.26 -5.46 28.43
CA GLY A 406 7.24 -4.39 28.59
C GLY A 406 7.03 -3.55 29.86
N GLU A 407 7.70 -2.39 29.90
CA GLU A 407 7.70 -1.50 31.06
C GLU A 407 6.32 -0.93 31.40
N PHE A 408 5.52 -0.64 30.38
CA PHE A 408 4.19 -0.02 30.51
C PHE A 408 3.06 -1.05 30.40
N ASP A 409 3.32 -2.33 30.74
CA ASP A 409 2.29 -3.38 30.72
C ASP A 409 1.06 -2.98 31.56
N GLY A 410 -0.12 -3.10 30.97
CA GLY A 410 -1.40 -2.73 31.58
C GLY A 410 -1.75 -1.24 31.56
N TRP A 411 -0.86 -0.36 31.08
CA TRP A 411 -1.14 1.06 30.81
C TRP A 411 -1.92 1.23 29.51
N THR A 412 -2.33 2.46 29.22
CA THR A 412 -3.09 2.82 28.02
C THR A 412 -2.33 3.89 27.23
N HIS A 413 -2.38 3.84 25.90
CA HIS A 413 -1.81 4.88 25.03
C HIS A 413 -2.69 5.15 23.82
N TRP A 414 -2.42 6.25 23.12
CA TRP A 414 -3.07 6.60 21.86
C TRP A 414 -2.09 6.32 20.70
N PRO A 415 -2.25 5.21 19.97
CA PRO A 415 -1.26 4.73 19.00
C PRO A 415 -1.13 5.58 17.73
N HIS A 416 -2.06 6.50 17.46
CA HIS A 416 -2.21 7.12 16.14
C HIS A 416 -2.53 8.63 16.20
N ASP A 417 -2.07 9.34 17.24
CA ASP A 417 -2.12 10.81 17.22
C ASP A 417 -0.98 11.36 16.32
N PRO A 418 -1.27 12.12 15.26
CA PRO A 418 -0.27 12.53 14.26
C PRO A 418 0.84 13.44 14.82
N PHE A 419 0.58 14.13 15.93
CA PHE A 419 1.55 15.00 16.59
C PHE A 419 2.25 14.30 17.75
N GLU A 420 1.51 13.64 18.63
CA GLU A 420 2.08 12.96 19.80
C GLU A 420 2.88 11.74 19.40
N SER A 421 2.53 11.01 18.33
CA SER A 421 3.31 9.83 17.90
C SER A 421 4.76 10.18 17.51
N ARG A 422 5.04 11.44 17.16
CA ARG A 422 6.40 11.91 16.88
C ARG A 422 7.20 12.23 18.14
N SER A 423 6.51 12.59 19.23
CA SER A 423 7.09 13.02 20.51
C SER A 423 7.02 11.95 21.62
N GLY A 424 6.10 10.99 21.48
CA GLY A 424 5.84 9.90 22.39
C GLY A 424 6.44 8.58 21.89
N PRO A 425 5.93 7.41 22.30
CA PRO A 425 4.61 7.22 22.88
C PRO A 425 4.50 7.71 24.33
N PHE A 426 3.35 8.31 24.65
CA PHE A 426 2.96 8.64 26.02
C PHE A 426 1.91 7.66 26.51
N TYR A 427 2.01 7.29 27.77
CA TYR A 427 1.16 6.30 28.41
C TYR A 427 0.38 6.96 29.53
N TYR A 428 -0.79 6.44 29.87
CA TYR A 428 -1.51 6.81 31.08
C TYR A 428 -2.17 5.61 31.75
N ARG A 429 -2.45 5.74 33.04
CA ARG A 429 -3.15 4.74 33.84
C ARG A 429 -3.97 5.43 34.93
N ALA A 430 -5.17 4.91 35.18
CA ALA A 430 -5.97 5.29 36.33
C ALA A 430 -5.45 4.57 37.59
N GLU A 431 -5.31 5.32 38.68
CA GLU A 431 -4.96 4.81 40.00
C GLU A 431 -6.23 4.44 40.79
N PRO A 432 -6.13 3.59 41.83
CA PRO A 432 -7.28 3.15 42.63
C PRO A 432 -8.08 4.28 43.30
N ASP A 433 -7.48 5.45 43.48
CA ASP A 433 -8.11 6.64 44.07
C ASP A 433 -8.83 7.53 43.04
N GLY A 434 -8.88 7.11 41.77
CA GLY A 434 -9.49 7.84 40.67
C GLY A 434 -8.56 8.86 40.00
N SER A 435 -7.35 9.07 40.54
CA SER A 435 -6.36 9.94 39.88
C SER A 435 -5.76 9.27 38.63
N VAL A 436 -5.26 10.07 37.70
CA VAL A 436 -4.60 9.57 36.48
C VAL A 436 -3.13 9.96 36.49
N VAL A 437 -2.28 9.01 36.14
CA VAL A 437 -0.84 9.20 35.97
C VAL A 437 -0.52 9.04 34.51
N SER A 438 0.23 9.97 33.95
CA SER A 438 0.81 9.83 32.60
C SER A 438 2.31 9.60 32.70
N ALA A 439 2.89 8.84 31.79
CA ALA A 439 4.33 8.55 31.81
C ALA A 439 4.92 8.29 30.42
N PHE A 440 6.24 8.50 30.29
CA PHE A 440 7.04 8.00 29.18
C PHE A 440 8.52 7.86 29.57
N ARG A 441 9.27 7.06 28.81
CA ARG A 441 10.71 6.91 28.96
C ARG A 441 11.44 7.94 28.09
N ALA A 442 12.33 8.74 28.69
CA ALA A 442 13.10 9.72 27.95
C ALA A 442 14.12 9.05 27.00
N GLU A 443 14.21 9.51 25.75
CA GLU A 443 15.04 8.95 24.68
C GLU A 443 15.93 10.05 24.06
N PRO A 444 16.99 9.70 23.31
CA PRO A 444 17.86 10.69 22.66
C PRO A 444 17.11 11.71 21.78
N ARG A 445 16.05 11.30 21.08
CA ARG A 445 15.24 12.19 20.24
C ARG A 445 14.46 13.26 21.01
N HIS A 446 14.28 13.10 22.32
CA HIS A 446 13.60 14.09 23.17
C HIS A 446 14.54 15.21 23.64
N MET A 447 15.84 15.11 23.34
CA MET A 447 16.84 16.06 23.82
C MET A 447 17.01 17.24 22.86
N ASN A 448 17.40 18.39 23.40
CA ASN A 448 17.88 19.54 22.67
C ASN A 448 19.38 19.39 22.33
N GLY A 449 19.94 20.34 21.58
CA GLY A 449 21.37 20.34 21.23
C GLY A 449 22.34 20.43 22.42
N GLY A 450 21.85 20.74 23.62
CA GLY A 450 22.60 20.73 24.88
C GLY A 450 22.55 19.39 25.64
N GLY A 451 21.84 18.38 25.12
CA GLY A 451 21.74 17.06 25.76
C GLY A 451 20.74 16.96 26.91
N PHE A 452 19.86 17.96 27.05
CA PHE A 452 18.75 17.96 28.02
C PHE A 452 17.41 17.88 27.29
N MET A 453 16.36 17.41 27.95
CA MET A 453 15.04 17.32 27.34
C MET A 453 14.59 18.67 26.77
N HIS A 454 14.15 18.66 25.52
CA HIS A 454 13.72 19.86 24.82
C HIS A 454 12.43 20.40 25.48
N GLY A 455 12.36 21.71 25.70
CA GLY A 455 11.21 22.32 26.37
C GLY A 455 9.89 22.09 25.63
N GLY A 456 9.94 21.99 24.30
CA GLY A 456 8.80 21.58 23.48
C GLY A 456 8.28 20.18 23.81
N CYS A 457 9.17 19.21 24.10
CA CYS A 457 8.77 17.87 24.50
C CYS A 457 8.04 17.88 25.85
N LEU A 458 8.52 18.66 26.82
CA LEU A 458 7.87 18.82 28.12
C LEU A 458 6.50 19.50 28.00
N MET A 459 6.38 20.51 27.14
CA MET A 459 5.10 21.17 26.86
C MET A 459 4.10 20.22 26.20
N THR A 460 4.54 19.42 25.22
CA THR A 460 3.70 18.43 24.55
C THR A 460 3.22 17.34 25.53
N PHE A 461 4.11 16.84 26.41
CA PHE A 461 3.73 15.89 27.43
C PHE A 461 2.80 16.50 28.50
N ALA A 462 2.98 17.78 28.85
CA ALA A 462 2.06 18.50 29.73
C ALA A 462 0.66 18.65 29.11
N ASP A 463 0.57 18.94 27.81
CA ASP A 463 -0.71 19.03 27.10
C ASP A 463 -1.43 17.68 27.09
N PHE A 464 -0.72 16.59 26.80
CA PHE A 464 -1.25 15.22 26.91
C PHE A 464 -1.80 14.93 28.32
N ALA A 465 -0.99 15.16 29.35
CA ALA A 465 -1.35 14.89 30.73
C ALA A 465 -2.56 15.73 31.19
N LEU A 466 -2.72 16.94 30.65
CA LEU A 466 -3.85 17.83 30.92
C LEU A 466 -5.19 17.12 30.66
N PHE A 467 -5.33 16.46 29.51
CA PHE A 467 -6.55 15.74 29.12
C PHE A 467 -6.69 14.42 29.87
N ALA A 468 -5.59 13.71 30.12
CA ALA A 468 -5.60 12.49 30.92
C ALA A 468 -6.15 12.75 32.33
N ILE A 469 -5.70 13.83 32.99
CA ILE A 469 -6.18 14.25 34.32
C ILE A 469 -7.66 14.67 34.27
N ALA A 470 -8.09 15.35 33.21
CA ALA A 470 -9.47 15.82 33.08
C ALA A 470 -10.47 14.78 32.55
N THR A 471 -10.04 13.53 32.33
CA THR A 471 -10.83 12.53 31.59
C THR A 471 -12.21 12.29 32.19
N GLU A 472 -12.33 12.16 33.52
CA GLU A 472 -13.62 11.96 34.18
C GLU A 472 -14.56 13.16 33.97
N GLU A 473 -14.03 14.37 34.15
CA GLU A 473 -14.78 15.63 34.01
C GLU A 473 -15.19 15.92 32.57
N LEU A 474 -14.55 15.31 31.57
CA LEU A 474 -14.91 15.47 30.16
C LEU A 474 -16.20 14.72 29.79
N GLU A 475 -16.57 13.65 30.52
CA GLU A 475 -17.80 12.87 30.28
C GLU A 475 -18.01 12.48 28.80
N GLY A 476 -16.92 12.15 28.08
CA GLY A 476 -16.96 11.81 26.66
C GLY A 476 -17.16 13.01 25.70
N SER A 477 -17.10 14.24 26.20
CA SER A 477 -17.10 15.46 25.38
C SER A 477 -15.76 15.63 24.67
N HIS A 478 -15.79 16.10 23.42
CA HIS A 478 -14.58 16.62 22.77
C HIS A 478 -14.13 17.89 23.48
N ALA A 479 -12.82 18.16 23.48
CA ALA A 479 -12.28 19.33 24.14
C ALA A 479 -11.02 19.85 23.46
N VAL A 480 -10.68 21.11 23.76
CA VAL A 480 -9.47 21.78 23.27
C VAL A 480 -8.78 22.53 24.41
N THR A 481 -7.46 22.60 24.35
CA THR A 481 -6.66 23.44 25.23
C THR A 481 -6.90 24.91 24.87
N LEU A 482 -7.37 25.71 25.82
CA LEU A 482 -7.49 27.18 25.68
C LEU A 482 -6.19 27.88 26.03
N THR A 483 -5.57 27.43 27.12
CA THR A 483 -4.33 27.99 27.64
C THR A 483 -3.55 26.87 28.30
N LEU A 484 -2.25 26.85 28.07
CA LEU A 484 -1.31 26.01 28.79
C LEU A 484 -0.09 26.87 29.14
N SER A 485 0.25 26.92 30.42
CA SER A 485 1.44 27.61 30.91
C SER A 485 2.23 26.65 31.78
N GLY A 486 3.56 26.73 31.75
CA GLY A 486 4.37 25.97 32.68
C GLY A 486 5.72 26.58 32.98
N ASP A 487 6.27 26.10 34.08
CA ASP A 487 7.51 26.55 34.69
C ASP A 487 8.52 25.41 34.63
N PHE A 488 9.68 25.65 34.01
CA PHE A 488 10.79 24.70 33.95
C PHE A 488 11.58 24.75 35.26
N LEU A 489 11.62 23.63 35.97
CA LEU A 489 12.16 23.54 37.34
C LEU A 489 13.57 22.95 37.37
N ASP A 490 13.81 21.89 36.59
CA ASP A 490 15.08 21.14 36.58
C ASP A 490 15.24 20.46 35.20
N PRO A 491 16.45 20.30 34.63
CA PRO A 491 16.69 19.45 33.47
C PRO A 491 16.19 18.01 33.62
N ALA A 492 15.75 17.45 32.49
CA ALA A 492 15.52 16.01 32.34
C ALA A 492 16.52 15.41 31.33
N HIS A 493 16.87 14.14 31.53
CA HIS A 493 17.92 13.43 30.80
C HIS A 493 17.39 12.16 30.14
N VAL A 494 18.14 11.66 29.16
CA VAL A 494 17.87 10.36 28.51
C VAL A 494 17.81 9.24 29.56
N GLY A 495 16.85 8.33 29.41
CA GLY A 495 16.66 7.15 30.26
C GLY A 495 15.78 7.39 31.49
N GLN A 496 15.56 8.64 31.90
CA GLN A 496 14.68 8.94 33.03
C GLN A 496 13.24 8.53 32.74
N LEU A 497 12.55 8.00 33.75
CA LEU A 497 11.10 7.83 33.70
C LEU A 497 10.47 9.18 33.99
N MET A 498 9.77 9.70 32.98
CA MET A 498 9.02 10.94 33.12
C MET A 498 7.59 10.60 33.55
N GLU A 499 7.12 11.18 34.65
CA GLU A 499 5.77 10.99 35.15
C GLU A 499 5.07 12.33 35.37
N ALA A 500 3.85 12.47 34.87
CA ALA A 500 2.98 13.62 35.12
C ALA A 500 1.82 13.22 36.03
N ARG A 501 1.61 14.02 37.09
CA ARG A 501 0.49 13.90 38.02
C ARG A 501 -0.13 15.27 38.24
N GLY A 502 -1.43 15.32 38.50
CA GLY A 502 -2.11 16.57 38.75
C GLY A 502 -3.56 16.38 39.18
N GLU A 503 -4.28 17.49 39.22
CA GLU A 503 -5.67 17.53 39.67
C GLU A 503 -6.49 18.57 38.90
N VAL A 504 -7.78 18.31 38.83
CA VAL A 504 -8.77 19.30 38.40
C VAL A 504 -9.03 20.25 39.57
N THR A 505 -8.56 21.49 39.44
CA THR A 505 -8.75 22.54 40.47
C THR A 505 -10.15 23.13 40.44
N ARG A 506 -10.80 23.11 39.26
CA ARG A 506 -12.15 23.61 39.05
C ARG A 506 -12.73 23.05 37.75
N ALA A 507 -13.92 22.47 37.79
CA ALA A 507 -14.69 22.09 36.62
C ALA A 507 -15.98 22.92 36.54
N GLY A 508 -16.28 23.45 35.35
CA GLY A 508 -17.54 24.13 35.05
C GLY A 508 -18.14 23.61 33.76
N GLY A 509 -19.39 23.99 33.46
CA GLY A 509 -20.14 23.41 32.33
C GLY A 509 -19.52 23.57 30.93
N LYS A 510 -18.52 24.44 30.76
CA LYS A 510 -17.79 24.62 29.49
C LYS A 510 -16.27 24.56 29.62
N THR A 511 -15.71 24.73 30.82
CA THR A 511 -14.26 24.87 31.01
C THR A 511 -13.80 24.09 32.23
N ILE A 512 -12.62 23.48 32.13
CA ILE A 512 -11.98 22.68 33.18
C ILE A 512 -10.58 23.26 33.41
N PHE A 513 -10.24 23.48 34.67
CA PHE A 513 -8.95 24.05 35.10
C PHE A 513 -8.14 22.94 35.75
N VAL A 514 -6.96 22.67 35.20
CA VAL A 514 -6.10 21.57 35.61
C VAL A 514 -4.73 22.13 35.99
N ARG A 515 -4.14 21.59 37.05
CA ARG A 515 -2.74 21.82 37.38
C ARG A 515 -2.02 20.50 37.56
N GLY A 516 -0.73 20.47 37.25
CA GLY A 516 0.07 19.27 37.43
C GLY A 516 1.57 19.55 37.50
N VAL A 517 2.31 18.48 37.79
CA VAL A 517 3.77 18.47 37.86
C VAL A 517 4.27 17.24 37.10
N ILE A 518 5.30 17.45 36.29
CA ILE A 518 6.09 16.42 35.65
C ILE A 518 7.35 16.20 36.48
N THR A 519 7.68 14.94 36.73
CA THR A 519 8.89 14.51 37.42
C THR A 519 9.74 13.62 36.53
N GLY A 520 11.06 13.69 36.65
CA GLY A 520 12.01 12.74 36.07
C GLY A 520 12.63 11.90 37.19
N ASP A 521 12.36 10.59 37.20
CA ASP A 521 12.72 9.67 38.31
C ASP A 521 12.31 10.20 39.69
N GLY A 522 11.11 10.79 39.77
CA GLY A 522 10.53 11.35 40.99
C GLY A 522 11.00 12.76 41.38
N LYS A 523 11.91 13.40 40.62
CA LYS A 523 12.31 14.79 40.84
C LYS A 523 11.51 15.76 39.96
N PRO A 524 10.92 16.84 40.50
CA PRO A 524 10.17 17.81 39.70
C PRO A 524 11.03 18.46 38.61
N VAL A 525 10.60 18.38 37.36
CA VAL A 525 11.28 18.99 36.20
C VAL A 525 10.44 20.10 35.56
N PHE A 526 9.11 20.03 35.67
CA PHE A 526 8.20 20.96 35.03
C PHE A 526 6.88 21.04 35.80
N ALA A 527 6.39 22.24 36.07
CA ALA A 527 5.05 22.45 36.62
C ALA A 527 4.16 23.06 35.54
N PHE A 528 2.90 22.68 35.47
CA PHE A 528 1.97 23.19 34.45
C PHE A 528 0.59 23.51 35.02
N ASN A 529 -0.04 24.49 34.39
CA ASN A 529 -1.44 24.85 34.59
C ASN A 529 -2.09 25.03 33.22
N GLY A 530 -3.29 24.48 33.05
CA GLY A 530 -4.00 24.60 31.79
C GLY A 530 -5.50 24.74 31.98
N ILE A 531 -6.14 25.29 30.94
CA ILE A 531 -7.58 25.44 30.85
C ILE A 531 -8.04 24.70 29.60
N ILE A 532 -8.95 23.75 29.80
CA ILE A 532 -9.59 22.99 28.73
C ILE A 532 -10.99 23.55 28.50
N ARG A 533 -11.46 23.58 27.24
CA ARG A 533 -12.84 23.89 26.88
C ARG A 533 -13.54 22.69 26.27
N LYS A 534 -14.69 22.30 26.83
CA LYS A 534 -15.60 21.32 26.24
C LYS A 534 -16.22 21.88 24.95
N ILE A 535 -16.23 21.09 23.89
CA ILE A 535 -16.82 21.39 22.58
C ILE A 535 -18.12 20.58 22.43
N ARG A 536 -19.20 21.25 22.00
CA ARG A 536 -20.44 20.55 21.60
C ARG A 536 -20.21 19.87 20.26
N LYS A 537 -20.53 18.57 20.13
CA LYS A 537 -20.64 17.93 18.80
C LYS A 537 -21.61 18.76 17.96
N GLY A 538 -21.10 19.30 16.85
CA GLY A 538 -21.87 20.06 15.86
C GLY A 538 -22.66 19.14 14.96
#